data_AF-A0A8S8YK40-F1
#
_entry.id   AF-A0A8S8YK40-F1
#
_cell.length_a   1.000
_cell.length_b   1.000
_cell.length_c   1.000
_cell.angle_alpha   90.00
_cell.angle_beta   90.00
_cell.angle_gamma   90.00
#
_symmetry.space_group_name_H-M   'P 1'
#
loop_
_entity.id
_entity.type
_entity.pdbx_description
1 polymer ?
#
loop_
_entity_poly.entity_id
_entity_poly.type
_entity_poly.pdbx_seq_one_letter_code
_entity_poly.pdbx_strand_id
1 'polypeptide(L)'
;MGLGFAILENLMYVLGTAGSPMTIFIRGIGSIPGHAVWTGLTGGAIGWTMMNKRANDLHIAARAGIQIKPPESEPTQWKLVDNKTGALIETAGQEMQSGVAVTPSGIEIWKPIESIIQKDPVLKIPLPKNIFFALILAMVGHASWNGTFTVFAIYAENTGMALMVEVILSIFIMAAMVLGVLVIGSGLLHSVRSAPDGSQVDDYQSELASITAGNQF
;
A
#
# COMPACT_ATOMS: atom_id res chain seq x y z
N MET A 1 -3.67 3.26 6.23
CA MET A 1 -5.02 2.68 6.47
C MET A 1 -4.97 1.31 7.14
N GLY A 2 -4.32 0.28 6.58
CA GLY A 2 -4.34 -1.08 7.12
C GLY A 2 -3.81 -1.25 8.55
N LEU A 3 -2.78 -0.48 8.92
CA LEU A 3 -2.23 -0.49 10.27
C LEU A 3 -3.21 0.06 11.33
N GLY A 4 -4.03 1.05 10.96
CA GLY A 4 -5.08 1.59 11.84
C GLY A 4 -6.25 0.61 12.05
N PHE A 5 -6.62 -0.13 11.00
CA PHE A 5 -7.63 -1.19 11.10
C PHE A 5 -7.15 -2.37 11.94
N ALA A 6 -5.89 -2.80 11.78
CA ALA A 6 -5.30 -3.83 12.62
C ALA A 6 -5.30 -3.42 14.10
N ILE A 7 -5.00 -2.15 14.41
CA ILE A 7 -5.04 -1.64 15.78
C ILE A 7 -6.47 -1.63 16.34
N LEU A 8 -7.47 -1.19 15.56
CA LEU A 8 -8.87 -1.18 15.99
C LEU A 8 -9.42 -2.59 16.22
N GLU A 9 -9.10 -3.55 15.34
CA GLU A 9 -9.51 -4.94 15.52
C GLU A 9 -8.87 -5.53 16.79
N ASN A 10 -7.59 -5.24 17.03
CA ASN A 10 -6.91 -5.65 18.24
C ASN A 10 -7.52 -5.01 19.49
N LEU A 11 -7.93 -3.75 19.41
CA LEU A 11 -8.64 -3.06 20.48
C LEU A 11 -9.99 -3.73 20.78
N MET A 12 -10.74 -4.13 19.74
CA MET A 12 -12.00 -4.85 19.91
C MET A 12 -11.80 -6.23 20.55
N TYR A 13 -10.73 -6.96 20.20
CA TYR A 13 -10.40 -8.23 20.87
C TYR A 13 -10.02 -8.00 22.34
N VAL A 14 -9.21 -6.97 22.63
CA VAL A 14 -8.87 -6.58 24.01
C VAL A 14 -10.11 -6.28 24.84
N LEU A 15 -11.08 -5.57 24.27
CA LEU A 15 -12.32 -5.16 24.94
C LEU A 15 -13.39 -6.27 25.03
N GLY A 16 -13.44 -7.17 24.04
CA GLY A 16 -14.49 -8.18 23.89
C GLY A 16 -14.21 -9.53 24.55
N THR A 17 -12.95 -9.92 24.79
CA THR A 17 -12.61 -11.27 25.30
C THR A 17 -12.16 -11.32 26.76
N ALA A 18 -12.46 -10.30 27.58
CA ALA A 18 -12.02 -10.25 28.98
C ALA A 18 -10.51 -10.55 29.17
N GLY A 19 -9.65 -9.98 28.31
CA GLY A 19 -8.25 -9.76 28.67
C GLY A 19 -7.32 -10.97 28.79
N SER A 20 -7.50 -12.08 28.05
CA SER A 20 -6.40 -13.04 27.90
C SER A 20 -5.28 -12.42 27.04
N PRO A 21 -4.11 -12.09 27.62
CA PRO A 21 -3.01 -11.47 26.87
C PRO A 21 -2.54 -12.35 25.72
N MET A 22 -2.74 -13.67 25.85
CA MET A 22 -2.36 -14.67 24.85
C MET A 22 -3.21 -14.55 23.59
N THR A 23 -4.53 -14.40 23.72
CA THR A 23 -5.44 -14.23 22.58
C THR A 23 -5.15 -12.92 21.85
N ILE A 24 -4.84 -11.86 22.59
CA ILE A 24 -4.48 -10.55 22.05
C ILE A 24 -3.16 -10.64 21.29
N PHE A 25 -2.16 -11.32 21.84
CA PHE A 25 -0.85 -11.50 21.18
C PHE A 25 -0.99 -12.31 19.90
N ILE A 26 -1.70 -13.45 19.96
CA ILE A 26 -1.86 -14.37 18.86
C ILE A 26 -2.62 -13.73 17.70
N ARG A 27 -3.78 -13.13 17.99
CA ARG A 27 -4.60 -12.51 16.95
C ARG A 27 -4.02 -11.19 16.48
N GLY A 28 -3.46 -10.41 17.40
CA GLY A 28 -3.08 -9.05 17.09
C GLY A 28 -1.74 -8.84 16.41
N ILE A 29 -0.75 -9.68 16.69
CA ILE A 29 0.49 -9.69 15.91
C ILE A 29 0.28 -10.46 14.60
N GLY A 30 -0.47 -11.57 14.66
CA GLY A 30 -0.75 -12.40 13.49
C GLY A 30 -1.51 -11.66 12.38
N SER A 31 -2.44 -10.74 12.72
CA SER A 31 -3.29 -10.07 11.72
C SER A 31 -2.58 -8.96 10.93
N ILE A 32 -1.46 -8.41 11.42
CA ILE A 32 -0.78 -7.27 10.80
C ILE A 32 -0.38 -7.52 9.35
N PRO A 33 0.30 -8.63 9.00
CA PRO A 33 0.63 -8.93 7.61
C PRO A 33 -0.61 -9.12 6.73
N GLY A 34 -1.66 -9.74 7.26
CA GLY A 34 -2.94 -9.95 6.55
C GLY A 34 -3.57 -8.62 6.16
N HIS A 35 -3.74 -7.72 7.12
CA HIS A 35 -4.31 -6.39 6.89
C HIS A 35 -3.52 -5.56 5.88
N ALA A 36 -2.19 -5.65 5.92
CA ALA A 36 -1.34 -4.97 4.95
C ALA A 36 -1.63 -5.45 3.51
N VAL A 37 -1.76 -6.76 3.31
CA VAL A 37 -2.06 -7.35 2.00
C VAL A 37 -3.45 -6.96 1.52
N TRP A 38 -4.50 -7.10 2.33
CA TRP A 38 -5.87 -6.79 1.91
C TRP A 38 -6.09 -5.29 1.64
N THR A 39 -5.45 -4.44 2.45
CA THR A 39 -5.46 -2.99 2.22
C THR A 39 -4.71 -2.63 0.95
N GLY A 40 -3.51 -3.20 0.75
CA GLY A 40 -2.70 -2.94 -0.44
C GLY A 40 -3.41 -3.38 -1.73
N LEU A 41 -4.10 -4.51 -1.68
CA LEU A 41 -4.88 -5.05 -2.80
C LEU A 41 -6.02 -4.11 -3.20
N THR A 42 -6.77 -3.59 -2.23
CA THR A 42 -7.84 -2.61 -2.49
C THR A 42 -7.29 -1.27 -2.96
N GLY A 43 -6.22 -0.77 -2.33
CA GLY A 43 -5.56 0.48 -2.70
C GLY A 43 -4.98 0.45 -4.12
N GLY A 44 -4.37 -0.67 -4.52
CA GLY A 44 -3.86 -0.88 -5.87
C GLY A 44 -4.96 -0.83 -6.93
N ALA A 45 -6.12 -1.44 -6.64
CA ALA A 45 -7.28 -1.37 -7.55
C ALA A 45 -7.82 0.05 -7.69
N ILE A 46 -7.93 0.79 -6.58
CA ILE A 46 -8.36 2.19 -6.61
C ILE A 46 -7.39 3.02 -7.45
N GLY A 47 -6.08 2.90 -7.21
CA GLY A 47 -5.05 3.60 -7.97
C GLY A 47 -5.15 3.32 -9.48
N TRP A 48 -5.28 2.05 -9.86
CA TRP A 48 -5.47 1.65 -11.25
C TRP A 48 -6.72 2.31 -11.88
N THR A 49 -7.86 2.26 -11.19
CA THR A 49 -9.11 2.85 -11.71
C THR A 49 -9.04 4.37 -11.84
N MET A 50 -8.43 5.07 -10.89
CA MET A 50 -8.22 6.52 -10.96
C MET A 50 -7.34 6.90 -12.14
N MET A 51 -6.23 6.18 -12.33
CA MET A 51 -5.32 6.39 -13.44
C MET A 51 -6.04 6.21 -14.79
N ASN A 52 -6.78 5.10 -14.94
CA ASN A 52 -7.50 4.81 -16.18
C ASN A 52 -8.64 5.80 -16.45
N LYS A 53 -9.33 6.26 -15.40
CA LYS A 53 -10.37 7.28 -15.52
C LYS A 53 -9.78 8.60 -15.99
N ARG A 54 -8.69 9.06 -15.39
CA ARG A 54 -7.98 10.29 -15.80
C ARG A 54 -7.57 10.24 -17.28
N ALA A 55 -6.97 9.13 -17.72
CA ALA A 55 -6.57 8.96 -19.12
C ALA A 55 -7.78 9.03 -20.08
N ASN A 56 -8.90 8.41 -19.71
CA ASN A 56 -10.12 8.46 -20.51
C ASN A 56 -10.73 9.87 -20.56
N ASP A 57 -10.80 10.57 -19.43
CA ASP A 57 -11.33 11.94 -19.34
C ASP A 57 -10.51 12.91 -20.20
N LEU A 58 -9.17 12.79 -20.17
CA LEU A 58 -8.26 13.55 -21.04
C LEU A 58 -8.52 13.26 -22.52
N HIS A 59 -8.69 11.99 -22.88
CA HIS A 59 -8.96 11.59 -24.26
C HIS A 59 -10.31 12.14 -24.77
N ILE A 60 -11.35 12.09 -23.95
CA ILE A 60 -12.68 12.63 -24.28
C ILE A 60 -12.61 14.15 -24.45
N ALA A 61 -11.91 14.85 -23.55
CA ALA A 61 -11.74 16.29 -23.62
C ALA A 61 -10.98 16.72 -24.90
N ALA A 62 -9.90 16.01 -25.25
CA ALA A 62 -9.17 16.27 -26.49
C ALA A 62 -10.03 16.05 -27.74
N ARG A 63 -10.84 14.99 -27.78
CA ARG A 63 -11.81 14.74 -28.87
C ARG A 63 -12.90 15.81 -28.97
N ALA A 64 -13.29 16.41 -27.85
CA ALA A 64 -14.25 17.51 -27.81
C ALA A 64 -13.64 18.85 -28.25
N GLY A 65 -12.36 18.89 -28.66
CA GLY A 65 -11.66 20.11 -29.05
C GLY A 65 -11.27 21.00 -27.87
N ILE A 66 -11.35 20.49 -26.63
CA ILE A 66 -10.93 21.22 -25.44
C ILE A 66 -9.40 21.22 -25.40
N GLN A 67 -8.81 22.41 -25.25
CA GLN A 67 -7.36 22.53 -25.09
C GLN A 67 -6.92 21.89 -23.76
N ILE A 68 -6.05 20.89 -23.86
CA ILE A 68 -5.50 20.20 -22.70
C ILE A 68 -4.27 20.97 -22.23
N LYS A 69 -4.21 21.26 -20.92
CA LYS A 69 -3.00 21.83 -20.31
C LYS A 69 -1.96 20.72 -20.11
N PRO A 70 -0.65 21.02 -20.26
CA PRO A 70 0.39 20.06 -19.90
C PRO A 70 0.26 19.64 -18.43
N PRO A 71 0.74 18.44 -18.06
CA PRO A 71 0.76 18.01 -16.67
C PRO A 71 1.53 19.03 -15.82
N GLU A 72 1.03 19.29 -14.62
CA GLU A 72 1.65 20.24 -13.69
C GLU A 72 2.95 19.64 -13.16
N SER A 73 4.06 19.98 -13.82
CA SER A 73 5.41 19.57 -13.44
C SER A 73 5.99 20.54 -12.43
N GLU A 74 5.29 20.83 -11.34
CA GLU A 74 5.91 21.49 -10.20
C GLU A 74 6.70 20.41 -9.47
N PRO A 75 8.05 20.35 -9.54
CA PRO A 75 8.79 19.56 -8.58
C PRO A 75 8.34 20.08 -7.22
N THR A 76 7.80 19.21 -6.37
CA THR A 76 7.50 19.55 -4.97
C THR A 76 8.83 19.77 -4.25
N GLN A 77 9.50 20.87 -4.57
CA GLN A 77 10.66 21.38 -3.89
C GLN A 77 10.10 22.01 -2.63
N TRP A 78 10.34 21.36 -1.50
CA TRP A 78 10.04 21.92 -0.19
C TRP A 78 10.81 23.22 -0.05
N LYS A 79 10.14 24.35 -0.26
CA LYS A 79 10.72 25.69 -0.09
C LYS A 79 10.51 26.12 1.35
N LEU A 80 11.60 26.38 2.06
CA LEU A 80 11.54 26.96 3.39
C LEU A 80 11.20 28.44 3.27
N VAL A 81 10.16 28.88 3.97
CA VAL A 81 9.76 30.28 4.07
C VAL A 81 10.26 30.81 5.41
N ASP A 82 11.00 31.91 5.38
CA ASP A 82 11.43 32.58 6.60
C ASP A 82 10.21 33.18 7.34
N ASN A 83 10.04 32.80 8.62
CA ASN A 83 8.87 33.18 9.42
C ASN A 83 8.76 34.68 9.72
N LYS A 84 9.84 35.45 9.60
CA LYS A 84 9.86 36.88 9.93
C LYS A 84 9.76 37.77 8.70
N THR A 85 10.30 37.33 7.58
CA THR A 85 10.42 38.13 6.36
C THR A 85 9.50 37.66 5.24
N GLY A 86 8.95 36.43 5.33
CA GLY A 86 8.15 35.83 4.27
C GLY A 86 8.94 35.52 2.99
N ALA A 87 10.27 35.71 3.01
CA ALA A 87 11.14 35.43 1.89
C ALA A 87 11.36 33.91 1.74
N LEU A 88 11.40 33.45 0.49
CA LEU A 88 11.77 32.09 0.15
C LEU A 88 13.28 31.92 0.38
N ILE A 89 13.66 31.00 1.26
CA ILE A 89 15.07 30.66 1.47
C ILE A 89 15.49 29.73 0.31
N GLU A 90 16.35 30.23 -0.57
CA GLU A 90 16.95 29.42 -1.62
C GLU A 90 17.79 28.30 -0.98
N THR A 91 17.36 27.05 -1.14
CA THR A 91 18.14 25.90 -0.72
C THR A 91 19.23 25.66 -1.76
N ALA A 92 20.41 26.27 -1.57
CA ALA A 92 21.59 25.92 -2.33
C ALA A 92 22.04 24.50 -1.93
N GLY A 93 21.95 23.54 -2.85
CA GLY A 93 22.45 22.17 -2.62
C GLY A 93 21.52 21.03 -3.04
N GLN A 94 20.80 21.15 -4.16
CA GLN A 94 20.14 20.00 -4.80
C GLN A 94 20.86 19.58 -6.08
N GLU A 95 22.16 19.32 -5.99
CA GLU A 95 22.75 18.30 -6.85
C GLU A 95 22.81 17.02 -6.02
N MET A 96 21.84 16.14 -6.24
CA MET A 96 21.86 14.79 -5.68
C MET A 96 22.93 13.96 -6.41
N GLN A 97 24.19 14.13 -6.03
CA GLN A 97 25.22 13.14 -6.31
C GLN A 97 25.51 12.35 -5.05
N SER A 98 25.06 11.09 -5.06
CA SER A 98 25.48 10.01 -4.15
C SER A 98 25.30 10.24 -2.64
N GLY A 99 24.24 9.62 -2.10
CA GLY A 99 24.25 8.94 -0.79
C GLY A 99 24.39 9.77 0.50
N VAL A 100 24.68 11.07 0.44
CA VAL A 100 24.77 11.93 1.63
C VAL A 100 23.91 13.17 1.42
N ALA A 101 22.88 13.32 2.24
CA ALA A 101 22.12 14.56 2.35
C ALA A 101 22.69 15.37 3.52
N VAL A 102 23.32 16.50 3.22
CA VAL A 102 23.80 17.45 4.23
C VAL A 102 22.67 18.44 4.51
N THR A 103 22.18 18.46 5.75
CA THR A 103 21.24 19.51 6.20
C THR A 103 21.99 20.78 6.59
N PRO A 104 21.37 21.98 6.58
CA PRO A 104 22.02 23.24 7.00
C PRO A 104 22.59 23.23 8.42
N SER A 105 22.19 22.26 9.24
CA SER A 105 22.67 22.05 10.61
C SER A 105 23.88 21.11 10.71
N GLY A 106 24.45 20.67 9.58
CA GLY A 106 25.62 19.77 9.53
C GLY A 106 25.33 18.32 9.95
N ILE A 107 24.05 17.92 10.01
CA ILE A 107 23.67 16.55 10.33
C ILE A 107 23.64 15.75 9.03
N GLU A 108 24.56 14.78 8.93
CA GLU A 108 24.59 13.78 7.87
C GLU A 108 23.53 12.71 8.16
N ILE A 109 22.46 12.68 7.36
CA ILE A 109 21.52 11.57 7.39
C ILE A 109 21.97 10.56 6.34
N TRP A 110 22.60 9.48 6.79
CA TRP A 110 22.92 8.35 5.92
C TRP A 110 21.61 7.68 5.48
N LYS A 111 21.30 7.76 4.19
CA LYS A 111 20.27 6.93 3.58
C LYS A 111 20.99 5.79 2.86
N PRO A 112 20.83 4.53 3.28
CA PRO A 112 21.39 3.41 2.53
C PRO A 112 20.88 3.51 1.10
N ILE A 113 21.80 3.47 0.14
CA ILE A 113 21.49 3.00 -1.21
C ILE A 113 21.30 1.49 -1.04
N GLU A 114 20.14 1.09 -0.52
CA GLU A 114 19.75 -0.31 -0.58
C GLU A 114 19.57 -0.63 -2.06
N SER A 115 20.56 -1.36 -2.61
CA SER A 115 20.30 -2.18 -3.78
C SER A 115 19.26 -3.20 -3.33
N ILE A 116 17.99 -2.89 -3.57
CA ILE A 116 16.89 -3.79 -3.28
C ILE A 116 17.21 -5.06 -4.05
N ILE A 117 17.64 -6.12 -3.35
CA ILE A 117 17.92 -7.41 -3.96
C ILE A 117 16.61 -7.82 -4.64
N GLN A 118 16.62 -7.79 -5.97
CA GLN A 118 15.47 -8.14 -6.80
C GLN A 118 15.35 -9.67 -6.80
N LYS A 119 14.86 -10.22 -5.70
CA LYS A 119 14.48 -11.62 -5.67
C LYS A 119 13.17 -11.76 -6.42
N ASP A 120 13.16 -12.61 -7.45
CA ASP A 120 11.91 -12.98 -8.10
C ASP A 120 10.93 -13.52 -7.06
N PRO A 121 9.67 -13.02 -7.08
CA PRO A 121 8.68 -13.50 -6.12
C PRO A 121 8.40 -14.97 -6.38
N VAL A 122 8.13 -15.72 -5.31
CA VAL A 122 7.76 -17.14 -5.40
C VAL A 122 6.47 -17.31 -6.24
N LEU A 123 5.59 -16.31 -6.20
CA LEU A 123 4.31 -16.30 -6.90
C LEU A 123 4.10 -14.94 -7.57
N LYS A 124 3.69 -14.91 -8.84
CA LYS A 124 3.32 -13.68 -9.55
C LYS A 124 1.81 -13.51 -9.50
N ILE A 125 1.31 -12.51 -8.78
CA ILE A 125 -0.13 -12.27 -8.59
C ILE A 125 -0.51 -10.94 -9.24
N PRO A 126 -1.29 -10.94 -10.34
CA PRO A 126 -1.67 -9.70 -10.99
C PRO A 126 -2.50 -8.83 -10.04
N LEU A 127 -2.30 -7.52 -10.12
CA LEU A 127 -3.11 -6.57 -9.35
C LEU A 127 -4.56 -6.57 -9.87
N PRO A 128 -5.54 -6.55 -8.96
CA PRO A 128 -6.93 -6.38 -9.36
C PRO A 128 -7.12 -4.99 -9.98
N LYS A 129 -7.69 -4.95 -11.18
CA LYS A 129 -8.00 -3.70 -11.91
C LYS A 129 -9.38 -3.14 -11.60
N ASN A 130 -10.17 -3.88 -10.82
CA ASN A 130 -11.56 -3.59 -10.55
C ASN A 130 -11.76 -3.47 -9.03
N ILE A 131 -12.23 -2.31 -8.57
CA ILE A 131 -12.37 -2.00 -7.14
C ILE A 131 -13.29 -3.02 -6.45
N PHE A 132 -14.42 -3.36 -7.08
CA PHE A 132 -15.40 -4.26 -6.49
C PHE A 132 -14.82 -5.65 -6.24
N PHE A 133 -14.11 -6.19 -7.25
CA PHE A 133 -13.43 -7.48 -7.12
C PHE A 133 -12.35 -7.45 -6.05
N ALA A 134 -11.56 -6.37 -6.00
CA ALA A 134 -10.53 -6.17 -4.99
C ALA A 134 -11.09 -6.16 -3.57
N LEU A 135 -12.22 -5.47 -3.38
CA LEU A 135 -12.90 -5.34 -2.09
C LEU A 135 -13.52 -6.67 -1.64
N ILE A 136 -14.18 -7.41 -2.54
CA ILE A 136 -14.66 -8.76 -2.22
C ILE A 136 -13.50 -9.67 -1.80
N LEU A 137 -12.40 -9.64 -2.54
CA LEU A 137 -11.25 -10.48 -2.24
C LEU A 137 -10.61 -10.12 -0.89
N ALA A 138 -10.54 -8.83 -0.56
CA ALA A 138 -10.09 -8.34 0.74
C ALA A 138 -11.03 -8.79 1.88
N MET A 139 -12.35 -8.70 1.68
CA MET A 139 -13.34 -9.17 2.66
C MET A 139 -13.26 -10.67 2.88
N VAL A 140 -13.15 -11.47 1.82
CA VAL A 140 -13.01 -12.93 1.90
C VAL A 140 -11.68 -13.31 2.56
N GLY A 141 -10.58 -12.66 2.19
CA GLY A 141 -9.28 -12.87 2.80
C GLY A 141 -9.31 -12.58 4.30
N HIS A 142 -9.91 -11.46 4.70
CA HIS A 142 -10.06 -11.11 6.11
C HIS A 142 -11.03 -12.05 6.86
N ALA A 143 -12.16 -12.40 6.26
CA ALA A 143 -13.11 -13.35 6.84
C ALA A 143 -12.51 -14.74 7.00
N SER A 144 -11.68 -15.19 6.04
CA SER A 144 -10.97 -16.48 6.13
C SER A 144 -9.97 -16.51 7.29
N TRP A 145 -9.34 -15.37 7.59
CA TRP A 145 -8.44 -15.23 8.73
C TRP A 145 -9.17 -15.49 10.05
N ASN A 146 -10.29 -14.81 10.27
CA ASN A 146 -11.09 -14.97 11.49
C ASN A 146 -11.84 -16.31 11.51
N GLY A 147 -12.35 -16.74 10.36
CA GLY A 147 -13.05 -18.02 10.19
C GLY A 147 -12.17 -19.21 10.55
N THR A 148 -10.89 -19.20 10.17
CA THR A 148 -9.95 -20.29 10.50
C THR A 148 -9.81 -20.47 12.02
N PHE A 149 -9.63 -19.39 12.77
CA PHE A 149 -9.55 -19.46 14.23
C PHE A 149 -10.88 -19.85 14.89
N THR A 150 -12.01 -19.41 14.35
CA THR A 150 -13.34 -19.80 14.87
C THR A 150 -13.60 -21.29 14.64
N VAL A 151 -13.32 -21.80 13.44
CA VAL A 151 -13.47 -23.23 13.12
C VAL A 151 -12.54 -24.07 13.99
N PHE A 152 -11.29 -23.63 14.17
CA PHE A 152 -10.36 -24.32 15.05
C PHE A 152 -10.83 -24.33 16.51
N ALA A 153 -11.35 -23.22 17.02
CA ALA A 153 -11.88 -23.14 18.38
C ALA A 153 -13.06 -24.11 18.60
N ILE A 154 -14.03 -24.14 17.67
CA ILE A 154 -15.15 -25.09 17.71
C ILE A 154 -14.64 -26.55 17.67
N TYR A 155 -13.64 -26.83 16.84
CA TYR A 155 -13.05 -28.16 16.76
C TYR A 155 -12.32 -28.56 18.05
N ALA A 156 -11.54 -27.66 18.65
CA ALA A 156 -10.82 -27.90 19.90
C ALA A 156 -11.77 -28.17 21.07
N GLU A 157 -12.86 -27.41 21.17
CA GLU A 157 -13.90 -27.59 22.19
C GLU A 157 -14.61 -28.95 22.03
N ASN A 158 -15.05 -29.28 20.81
CA ASN A 158 -15.75 -30.53 20.54
C ASN A 158 -14.90 -31.79 20.75
N THR A 159 -13.57 -31.65 20.67
CA THR A 159 -12.63 -32.77 20.89
C THR A 159 -12.13 -32.84 22.34
N GLY A 160 -12.54 -31.90 23.21
CA GLY A 160 -12.06 -31.81 24.59
C GLY A 160 -10.55 -31.60 24.66
N MET A 161 -9.99 -30.85 23.71
CA MET A 161 -8.55 -30.68 23.56
C MET A 161 -7.94 -30.03 24.82
N ALA A 162 -6.81 -30.57 25.29
CA ALA A 162 -6.10 -29.96 26.40
C ALA A 162 -5.59 -28.56 26.01
N LEU A 163 -5.67 -27.60 26.95
CA LEU A 163 -5.29 -26.20 26.73
C LEU A 163 -3.90 -26.03 26.10
N MET A 164 -2.92 -26.83 26.54
CA MET A 164 -1.56 -26.77 25.99
C MET A 164 -1.51 -27.15 24.50
N VAL A 165 -2.29 -28.15 24.10
CA VAL A 165 -2.35 -28.60 22.69
C VAL A 165 -3.08 -27.56 21.85
N GLU A 166 -4.18 -26.99 22.35
CA GLU A 166 -4.93 -25.93 21.69
C GLU A 166 -4.06 -24.69 21.43
N VAL A 167 -3.28 -24.26 22.42
CA VAL A 167 -2.38 -23.11 22.30
C VAL A 167 -1.27 -23.36 21.28
N ILE A 168 -0.62 -24.52 21.33
CA ILE A 168 0.46 -24.87 20.37
C ILE A 168 -0.08 -24.90 18.94
N LEU A 169 -1.24 -25.52 18.73
CA LEU A 169 -1.86 -25.58 17.41
C LEU A 169 -2.35 -24.20 16.94
N SER A 170 -2.85 -23.35 17.84
CA SER A 170 -3.22 -21.97 17.50
C SER A 170 -2.03 -21.15 17.01
N ILE A 171 -0.88 -21.29 17.67
CA ILE A 171 0.38 -20.64 17.24
C ILE A 171 0.84 -21.20 15.89
N PHE A 172 0.75 -22.52 15.70
CA PHE A 172 1.11 -23.16 14.45
C PHE A 172 0.24 -22.68 13.28
N ILE A 173 -1.10 -22.64 13.48
CA ILE A 173 -2.06 -22.13 12.50
C ILE A 173 -1.75 -20.67 12.17
N MET A 174 -1.53 -19.83 13.18
CA MET A 174 -1.15 -18.44 12.97
C MET A 174 0.13 -18.32 12.13
N ALA A 175 1.18 -19.07 12.47
CA ALA A 175 2.44 -19.05 11.74
C ALA A 175 2.25 -19.49 10.29
N ALA A 176 1.48 -20.55 10.05
CA ALA A 176 1.16 -21.03 8.71
C ALA A 176 0.39 -19.97 7.89
N MET A 177 -0.59 -19.31 8.50
CA MET A 177 -1.37 -18.24 7.84
C MET A 177 -0.52 -17.00 7.55
N VAL A 178 0.35 -16.60 8.49
CA VAL A 178 1.31 -15.49 8.28
C VAL A 178 2.25 -15.83 7.13
N LEU A 179 2.84 -17.03 7.09
CA LEU A 179 3.69 -17.46 5.98
C LEU A 179 2.94 -17.45 4.65
N GLY A 180 1.70 -17.95 4.61
CA GLY A 180 0.86 -17.92 3.42
C GLY A 180 0.61 -16.50 2.92
N VAL A 181 0.26 -15.58 3.80
CA VAL A 181 0.06 -14.17 3.47
C VAL A 181 1.36 -13.50 3.05
N LEU A 182 2.51 -13.83 3.65
CA LEU A 182 3.80 -13.29 3.22
C LEU A 182 4.16 -13.75 1.81
N VAL A 183 3.86 -15.00 1.44
CA VAL A 183 4.03 -15.49 0.06
C VAL A 183 3.13 -14.71 -0.89
N ILE A 184 1.84 -14.56 -0.56
CA ILE A 184 0.88 -13.79 -1.37
C ILE A 184 1.32 -12.32 -1.49
N GLY A 185 1.69 -11.70 -0.37
CA GLY A 185 2.14 -10.32 -0.29
C GLY A 185 3.41 -10.08 -1.09
N SER A 186 4.36 -11.02 -1.09
CA SER A 186 5.57 -10.94 -1.92
C SER A 186 5.24 -10.88 -3.41
N GLY A 187 4.24 -11.66 -3.84
CA GLY A 187 3.75 -11.64 -5.22
C GLY A 187 3.04 -10.35 -5.59
N LEU A 188 2.17 -9.85 -4.71
CA LEU A 188 1.48 -8.57 -4.91
C LEU A 188 2.45 -7.39 -4.95
N LEU A 189 3.43 -7.33 -4.05
CA LEU A 189 4.43 -6.26 -4.00
C LEU A 189 5.25 -6.19 -5.29
N HIS A 190 5.60 -7.34 -5.86
CA HIS A 190 6.24 -7.37 -7.18
C HIS A 190 5.32 -6.77 -8.24
N SER A 191 4.04 -7.14 -8.23
CA SER A 191 3.08 -6.59 -9.20
C SER A 191 2.80 -5.11 -9.02
N VAL A 192 2.84 -4.57 -7.80
CA VAL A 192 2.82 -3.10 -7.54
C VAL A 192 4.05 -2.42 -8.11
N ARG A 193 5.24 -2.99 -7.92
CA ARG A 193 6.48 -2.41 -8.46
C ARG A 193 6.51 -2.40 -9.99
N SER A 194 5.87 -3.38 -10.63
CA SER A 194 5.71 -3.43 -12.08
C SER A 194 4.49 -2.66 -12.59
N ALA A 195 3.66 -2.10 -11.71
CA ALA A 195 2.46 -1.38 -12.12
C ALA A 195 2.84 0.00 -12.65
N PRO A 196 2.05 0.56 -13.60
CA PRO A 196 2.21 1.94 -14.02
C PRO A 196 2.13 2.89 -12.83
N ASP A 197 3.08 3.81 -12.71
CA ASP A 197 3.21 4.79 -11.62
C ASP A 197 2.48 6.12 -11.91
N GLY A 198 1.76 6.20 -13.03
CA GLY A 198 1.03 7.39 -13.46
C GLY A 198 1.80 8.29 -14.43
N SER A 199 3.13 8.13 -14.53
CA SER A 199 3.97 8.88 -15.48
C SER A 199 3.47 8.75 -16.93
N GLN A 200 3.03 7.56 -17.32
CA GLN A 200 2.45 7.30 -18.64
C GLN A 200 1.20 8.14 -18.92
N VAL A 201 0.40 8.48 -17.89
CA VAL A 201 -0.76 9.36 -18.05
C VAL A 201 -0.34 10.82 -18.14
N ASP A 202 0.75 11.20 -17.49
CA ASP A 202 1.35 12.53 -17.62
C ASP A 202 1.95 12.74 -19.02
N ASP A 203 2.70 11.76 -19.52
CA ASP A 203 3.23 11.73 -20.89
C ASP A 203 2.10 11.84 -21.91
N TYR A 204 1.03 11.05 -21.71
CA TYR A 204 -0.15 11.10 -22.55
C TYR A 204 -0.88 12.44 -22.49
N GLN A 205 -0.97 13.07 -21.31
CA GLN A 205 -1.51 14.42 -21.17
C GLN A 205 -0.66 15.45 -21.92
N SER A 206 0.68 15.32 -21.86
CA SER A 206 1.62 16.19 -22.57
C SER A 206 1.47 16.07 -24.09
N GLU A 207 1.33 14.85 -24.59
CA GLU A 207 1.04 14.58 -26.00
C GLU A 207 -0.27 15.25 -26.43
N LEU A 208 -1.36 15.02 -25.69
CA LEU A 208 -2.66 15.65 -25.97
C LEU A 208 -2.62 17.18 -25.89
N ALA A 209 -1.85 17.75 -24.97
CA ALA A 209 -1.66 19.19 -24.86
C ALA A 209 -1.00 19.77 -26.12
N SER A 210 0.02 19.08 -26.66
CA SER A 210 0.69 19.51 -27.89
C SER A 210 -0.23 19.47 -29.12
N ILE A 211 -1.04 18.42 -29.24
CA ILE A 211 -1.97 18.22 -30.37
C ILE A 211 -3.10 19.25 -30.32
N THR A 212 -3.70 19.44 -29.15
CA THR A 212 -4.84 20.36 -29.00
C THR A 212 -4.44 21.83 -29.09
N ALA A 213 -3.19 22.18 -28.78
CA ALA A 213 -2.65 23.51 -29.02
C ALA A 213 -2.43 23.81 -30.52
N GLY A 214 -2.09 22.79 -31.33
CA GLY A 214 -1.82 22.94 -32.76
C GLY A 214 -3.06 23.08 -33.66
N ASN A 215 -4.25 22.67 -33.18
CA ASN A 215 -5.51 22.68 -33.94
C ASN A 215 -6.23 24.05 -33.94
N GLN A 216 -5.57 25.15 -33.58
CA GLN A 216 -6.16 26.50 -33.48
C GLN A 216 -5.97 27.38 -34.74
N PHE A 217 -5.82 26.78 -35.92
CA PHE A 217 -5.71 27.52 -37.20
C PHE A 217 -6.91 27.25 -38.11
#